data_AF-A0A250V4P6-F1
#
_entry.id   AF-A0A250V4P6-F1
#
_cell.length_a   1.000
_cell.length_b   1.000
_cell.length_c   1.000
_cell.angle_alpha   90.00
_cell.angle_beta   90.00
_cell.angle_gamma   90.00
#
_symmetry.space_group_name_H-M   'P 1'
#
loop_
_entity.id
_entity.type
_entity.pdbx_description
1 polymer ?
#
loop_
_entity_poly.entity_id
_entity_poly.type
_entity_poly.pdbx_seq_one_letter_code
_entity_poly.pdbx_strand_id
1 'polypeptide(L)'
;MKRSSRIRKVSLILGSAVALVVAFPGSALAAPPQALPANADGLEQTFQPAFDYDTDGCYPTPAIGPDGTINPGLNPSGALNGQCHDASDLDNTNGYSREKCNNGWCAIMYGLYFEKDQAVLGSGLGGHRNDWEHVVVWVQNNEAQYVSTSAHGNFNIYGRDQIRWDGTHPKVVYHKDGLSTHCFRPANSNDEPPENHYHAWQFPDLVGWNGYPAGLRDKLSAYDFGSAVFGLKDGNFNYHLEKAKPAGIPFDPNA
;
A
#
# COMPACT_ATOMS: atom_id res chain seq x y z
N MET A 1 81.81 30.35 -39.01
CA MET A 1 81.04 29.73 -37.90
C MET A 1 79.56 29.68 -38.28
N LYS A 2 79.00 28.52 -38.65
CA LYS A 2 77.54 28.27 -38.65
C LYS A 2 77.29 26.79 -38.34
N ARG A 3 76.93 26.51 -37.08
CA ARG A 3 76.52 25.18 -36.60
C ARG A 3 75.04 24.97 -36.95
N SER A 4 74.74 23.91 -37.69
CA SER A 4 73.37 23.44 -37.91
C SER A 4 72.87 22.73 -36.66
N SER A 5 71.80 23.27 -36.05
CA SER A 5 71.12 22.72 -34.89
C SER A 5 69.94 21.87 -35.35
N ARG A 6 69.91 20.59 -34.94
CA ARG A 6 68.77 19.69 -35.10
C ARG A 6 67.71 20.05 -34.06
N ILE A 7 66.52 20.45 -34.51
CA ILE A 7 65.36 20.63 -33.66
C ILE A 7 64.48 19.38 -33.78
N ARG A 8 64.48 18.54 -32.74
CA ARG A 8 63.47 17.49 -32.54
C ARG A 8 62.19 18.17 -32.08
N LYS A 9 61.12 18.07 -32.88
CA LYS A 9 59.76 18.44 -32.47
C LYS A 9 59.20 17.33 -31.60
N VAL A 10 58.97 17.60 -30.32
CA VAL A 10 58.15 16.74 -29.45
C VAL A 10 56.76 17.36 -29.44
N SER A 11 55.79 16.66 -30.02
CA SER A 11 54.39 17.04 -29.96
C SER A 11 53.82 16.56 -28.62
N LEU A 12 53.59 17.48 -27.70
CA LEU A 12 52.75 17.23 -26.52
C LEU A 12 51.28 17.33 -26.95
N ILE A 13 50.57 16.20 -26.95
CA ILE A 13 49.11 16.17 -27.05
C ILE A 13 48.57 16.19 -25.62
N LEU A 14 48.11 17.35 -25.15
CA LEU A 14 47.26 17.43 -23.96
C LEU A 14 45.81 17.23 -24.40
N GLY A 15 45.32 15.99 -24.30
CA GLY A 15 43.89 15.70 -24.39
C GLY A 15 43.24 15.93 -23.04
N SER A 16 42.51 17.03 -22.87
CA SER A 16 41.64 17.23 -21.71
C SER A 16 40.24 16.78 -22.09
N ALA A 17 39.86 15.57 -21.67
CA ALA A 17 38.47 15.11 -21.77
C ALA A 17 37.71 15.64 -20.54
N VAL A 18 36.96 16.74 -20.73
CA VAL A 18 35.97 17.18 -19.74
C VAL A 18 34.71 16.35 -19.96
N ALA A 19 34.50 15.35 -19.11
CA ALA A 19 33.23 14.64 -19.04
C ALA A 19 32.21 15.55 -18.36
N LEU A 20 31.26 16.08 -19.14
CA LEU A 20 30.13 16.85 -18.62
C LEU A 20 29.13 15.87 -18.02
N VAL A 21 29.16 15.67 -16.70
CA VAL A 21 28.11 14.93 -15.99
C VAL A 21 26.90 15.86 -15.93
N VAL A 22 25.93 15.63 -16.82
CA VAL A 22 24.61 16.25 -16.73
C VAL A 22 23.85 15.53 -15.61
N ALA A 23 24.00 16.02 -14.39
CA ALA A 23 23.11 15.63 -13.29
C ALA A 23 21.75 16.31 -13.55
N PHE A 24 20.78 15.53 -14.03
CA PHE A 24 19.39 15.96 -13.96
C PHE A 24 19.00 15.98 -12.48
N PRO A 25 18.50 17.10 -11.93
CA PRO A 25 17.91 17.08 -10.60
C PRO A 25 16.62 16.26 -10.71
N GLY A 26 16.71 14.96 -10.46
CA GLY A 26 15.54 14.21 -10.05
C GLY A 26 15.07 14.85 -8.75
N SER A 27 13.83 15.32 -8.71
CA SER A 27 13.20 15.71 -7.45
C SER A 27 13.19 14.46 -6.56
N ALA A 28 14.17 14.34 -5.68
CA ALA A 28 14.18 13.29 -4.66
C ALA A 28 13.04 13.61 -3.70
N LEU A 29 11.91 12.95 -3.90
CA LEU A 29 10.83 12.95 -2.92
C LEU A 29 11.31 12.17 -1.70
N ALA A 30 10.81 12.54 -0.52
CA ALA A 30 11.15 11.82 0.70
C ALA A 30 10.67 10.38 0.56
N ALA A 31 11.56 9.41 0.80
CA ALA A 31 11.19 8.01 0.84
C ALA A 31 10.13 7.79 1.94
N PRO A 32 9.25 6.78 1.78
CA PRO A 32 8.36 6.36 2.86
C PRO A 32 9.13 6.13 4.17
N PRO A 33 8.49 6.33 5.34
CA PRO A 33 9.12 5.95 6.59
C PRO A 33 9.37 4.43 6.62
N GLN A 34 10.29 3.99 7.49
CA GLN A 34 10.53 2.56 7.67
C GLN A 34 9.30 1.87 8.24
N ALA A 35 9.10 0.61 7.86
CA ALA A 35 8.03 -0.22 8.38
C ALA A 35 8.13 -0.40 9.90
N LEU A 36 6.97 -0.44 10.55
CA LEU A 36 6.82 -0.94 11.90
C LEU A 36 7.01 -2.46 11.92
N PRO A 37 7.54 -3.03 13.00
CA PRO A 37 7.61 -4.48 13.13
C PRO A 37 6.20 -5.09 13.18
N ALA A 38 6.03 -6.26 12.56
CA ALA A 38 4.80 -7.03 12.67
C ALA A 38 4.48 -7.33 14.15
N ASN A 39 3.26 -6.99 14.56
CA ASN A 39 2.75 -7.17 15.92
C ASN A 39 1.21 -7.14 15.89
N ALA A 40 0.59 -8.14 15.28
CA ALA A 40 -0.86 -8.28 15.22
C ALA A 40 -1.35 -9.41 16.13
N ASP A 41 -2.61 -9.37 16.54
CA ASP A 41 -3.20 -10.44 17.34
C ASP A 41 -3.36 -11.72 16.50
N GLY A 42 -3.48 -12.88 17.14
CA GLY A 42 -3.42 -14.17 16.43
C GLY A 42 -4.54 -14.38 15.40
N LEU A 43 -5.73 -13.84 15.67
CA LEU A 43 -6.86 -13.91 14.74
C LEU A 43 -6.63 -13.01 13.51
N GLU A 44 -6.08 -11.81 13.71
CA GLU A 44 -5.65 -10.90 12.64
C GLU A 44 -4.58 -11.53 11.73
N GLN A 45 -3.59 -12.23 12.31
CA GLN A 45 -2.58 -12.94 11.51
C GLN A 45 -3.18 -14.12 10.73
N THR A 46 -4.08 -14.88 11.36
CA THR A 46 -4.66 -16.10 10.76
C THR A 46 -5.42 -15.79 9.47
N PHE A 47 -6.13 -14.66 9.42
CA PHE A 47 -6.99 -14.31 8.30
C PHE A 47 -6.48 -13.13 7.46
N GLN A 48 -5.19 -12.77 7.61
CA GLN A 48 -4.57 -11.71 6.83
C GLN A 48 -4.79 -11.97 5.32
N PRO A 49 -5.24 -11.01 4.52
CA PRO A 49 -5.36 -11.23 3.10
C PRO A 49 -4.00 -11.47 2.44
N ALA A 50 -3.99 -12.35 1.45
CA ALA A 50 -2.88 -12.51 0.53
C ALA A 50 -3.06 -11.48 -0.58
N PHE A 51 -2.15 -10.51 -0.69
CA PHE A 51 -2.32 -9.38 -1.60
C PHE A 51 -1.54 -9.55 -2.91
N ASP A 52 -2.12 -9.01 -3.97
CA ASP A 52 -1.40 -8.60 -5.17
C ASP A 52 -1.69 -7.12 -5.46
N TYR A 53 -0.80 -6.50 -6.21
CA TYR A 53 -0.90 -5.10 -6.60
C TYR A 53 -0.60 -5.03 -8.09
N ASP A 54 -1.63 -4.73 -8.88
CA ASP A 54 -1.51 -4.62 -10.34
C ASP A 54 -0.55 -3.46 -10.68
N THR A 55 0.04 -3.52 -11.87
CA THR A 55 1.09 -2.57 -12.30
C THR A 55 0.61 -1.12 -12.45
N ASP A 56 -0.69 -0.88 -12.25
CA ASP A 56 -1.37 0.38 -12.49
C ASP A 56 -1.52 1.29 -11.26
N GLY A 57 -1.05 0.88 -10.08
CA GLY A 57 -1.08 1.66 -8.85
C GLY A 57 0.25 1.71 -8.08
N CYS A 58 0.24 2.29 -6.88
CA CYS A 58 1.38 2.21 -5.96
C CYS A 58 1.39 0.86 -5.22
N TYR A 59 2.56 0.45 -4.72
CA TYR A 59 2.63 -0.50 -3.61
C TYR A 59 2.19 0.16 -2.30
N PRO A 60 1.69 -0.63 -1.32
CA PRO A 60 1.38 -0.09 -0.01
C PRO A 60 2.68 0.35 0.68
N THR A 61 2.61 1.35 1.54
CA THR A 61 3.76 1.83 2.31
C THR A 61 3.41 2.02 3.78
N PRO A 62 4.39 2.14 4.68
CA PRO A 62 4.14 2.50 6.07
C PRO A 62 3.55 3.91 6.14
N ALA A 63 2.37 4.06 6.75
CA ALA A 63 1.74 5.34 7.01
C ALA A 63 2.41 6.11 8.15
N ILE A 64 3.15 5.40 9.02
CA ILE A 64 3.90 5.97 10.14
C ILE A 64 5.15 5.12 10.41
N GLY A 65 6.27 5.78 10.69
CA GLY A 65 7.53 5.12 11.06
C GLY A 65 7.69 4.88 12.57
N PRO A 66 8.70 4.10 12.98
CA PRO A 66 9.01 3.83 14.39
C PRO A 66 9.33 5.09 15.22
N ASP A 67 9.79 6.16 14.58
CA ASP A 67 10.04 7.47 15.18
C ASP A 67 8.79 8.37 15.23
N GLY A 68 7.67 7.86 14.71
CA GLY A 68 6.40 8.55 14.58
C GLY A 68 6.33 9.49 13.38
N THR A 69 7.28 9.49 12.45
CA THR A 69 7.17 10.25 11.20
C THR A 69 5.98 9.72 10.39
N ILE A 70 4.99 10.58 10.11
CA ILE A 70 3.86 10.24 9.25
C ILE A 70 4.31 10.30 7.80
N ASN A 71 3.88 9.34 6.98
CA ASN A 71 4.08 9.41 5.54
C ASN A 71 3.27 10.59 4.96
N PRO A 72 3.92 11.60 4.35
CA PRO A 72 3.21 12.74 3.77
C PRO A 72 2.47 12.40 2.46
N GLY A 73 2.68 11.20 1.92
CA GLY A 73 2.21 10.75 0.62
C GLY A 73 2.95 11.43 -0.54
N LEU A 74 2.45 11.16 -1.75
CA LEU A 74 2.95 11.71 -3.00
C LEU A 74 1.94 12.66 -3.61
N ASN A 75 2.42 13.61 -4.41
CA ASN A 75 1.52 14.41 -5.24
C ASN A 75 0.91 13.49 -6.32
N PRO A 76 -0.42 13.50 -6.54
CA PRO A 76 -1.08 12.71 -7.58
C PRO A 76 -0.77 13.32 -8.97
N SER A 77 0.45 13.07 -9.45
CA SER A 77 1.00 13.61 -10.69
C SER A 77 1.91 12.59 -11.35
N GLY A 78 2.20 12.78 -12.64
CA GLY A 78 3.01 11.83 -13.40
C GLY A 78 2.27 10.52 -13.67
N ALA A 79 3.02 9.42 -13.82
CA ALA A 79 2.48 8.08 -14.00
C ALA A 79 1.74 7.60 -12.73
N LEU A 80 0.72 6.75 -12.89
CA LEU A 80 -0.11 6.25 -11.77
C LEU A 80 0.76 5.57 -10.69
N ASN A 81 1.68 4.73 -11.14
CA ASN A 81 2.66 3.99 -10.33
C ASN A 81 4.00 4.71 -10.17
N GLY A 82 4.13 5.94 -10.69
CA GLY A 82 5.39 6.66 -10.70
C GLY A 82 5.85 7.01 -9.30
N GLN A 83 7.09 6.64 -8.98
CA GLN A 83 7.78 6.90 -7.70
C GLN A 83 7.20 6.15 -6.48
N CYS A 84 6.43 5.08 -6.71
CA CYS A 84 5.81 4.29 -5.62
C CYS A 84 5.56 2.82 -6.00
N HIS A 85 6.26 2.28 -7.00
CA HIS A 85 6.07 0.91 -7.48
C HIS A 85 7.41 0.29 -7.90
N ASP A 86 8.52 0.68 -7.28
CA ASP A 86 9.79 -0.01 -7.46
C ASP A 86 9.85 -1.23 -6.53
N ALA A 87 10.70 -2.23 -6.84
CA ALA A 87 10.86 -3.41 -5.99
C ALA A 87 11.19 -3.05 -4.52
N SER A 88 11.98 -1.99 -4.30
CA SER A 88 12.30 -1.50 -2.96
C SER A 88 11.10 -0.94 -2.19
N ASP A 89 10.07 -0.46 -2.89
CA ASP A 89 8.84 -0.02 -2.24
C ASP A 89 8.06 -1.24 -1.71
N LEU A 90 8.06 -2.35 -2.47
CA LEU A 90 7.45 -3.62 -2.03
C LEU A 90 8.21 -4.28 -0.88
N ASP A 91 9.50 -3.98 -0.71
CA ASP A 91 10.31 -4.45 0.43
C ASP A 91 10.00 -3.70 1.73
N ASN A 92 9.34 -2.54 1.67
CA ASN A 92 9.02 -1.70 2.82
C ASN A 92 7.51 -1.44 2.88
N THR A 93 6.76 -2.40 3.42
CA THR A 93 5.30 -2.35 3.52
C THR A 93 4.83 -2.61 4.94
N ASN A 94 3.65 -2.10 5.29
CA ASN A 94 2.92 -2.53 6.48
C ASN A 94 1.46 -2.80 6.12
N GLY A 95 0.88 -3.81 6.76
CA GLY A 95 -0.56 -3.94 6.91
C GLY A 95 -0.98 -3.43 8.28
N TYR A 96 -2.19 -2.89 8.37
CA TYR A 96 -2.78 -2.47 9.65
C TYR A 96 -4.05 -3.27 9.89
N SER A 97 -4.29 -3.72 11.11
CA SER A 97 -5.51 -4.48 11.42
C SER A 97 -6.20 -3.99 12.69
N ARG A 98 -7.51 -4.22 12.73
CA ARG A 98 -8.34 -4.07 13.93
C ARG A 98 -9.50 -5.06 13.85
N GLU A 99 -9.70 -5.80 14.92
CA GLU A 99 -10.81 -6.74 15.03
C GLU A 99 -11.88 -6.32 16.05
N LYS A 100 -13.10 -6.83 15.84
CA LYS A 100 -14.22 -6.79 16.78
C LYS A 100 -15.00 -8.09 16.70
N CYS A 101 -15.32 -8.68 17.85
CA CYS A 101 -16.12 -9.90 17.95
C CYS A 101 -17.36 -9.68 18.82
N ASN A 102 -18.52 -10.09 18.33
CA ASN A 102 -19.77 -10.17 19.09
C ASN A 102 -20.77 -11.10 18.40
N ASN A 103 -21.75 -11.59 19.15
CA ASN A 103 -22.85 -12.41 18.62
C ASN A 103 -22.40 -13.64 17.80
N GLY A 104 -21.27 -14.25 18.19
CA GLY A 104 -20.71 -15.43 17.54
C GLY A 104 -19.96 -15.15 16.22
N TRP A 105 -19.72 -13.88 15.89
CA TRP A 105 -18.98 -13.44 14.70
C TRP A 105 -17.80 -12.57 15.09
N CYS A 106 -16.73 -12.64 14.30
CA CYS A 106 -15.62 -11.70 14.34
C CYS A 106 -15.49 -11.00 12.99
N ALA A 107 -15.32 -9.68 13.02
CA ALA A 107 -14.97 -8.88 11.87
C ALA A 107 -13.54 -8.39 12.04
N ILE A 108 -12.68 -8.68 11.07
CA ILE A 108 -11.28 -8.27 11.08
C ILE A 108 -11.07 -7.33 9.91
N MET A 109 -10.81 -6.06 10.18
CA MET A 109 -10.55 -5.05 9.16
C MET A 109 -9.05 -4.88 8.99
N TYR A 110 -8.59 -5.11 7.77
CA TYR A 110 -7.24 -4.82 7.32
C TYR A 110 -7.26 -3.51 6.54
N GLY A 111 -6.24 -2.68 6.72
CA GLY A 111 -6.03 -1.45 5.97
C GLY A 111 -4.63 -1.41 5.38
N LEU A 112 -4.53 -1.00 4.12
CA LEU A 112 -3.26 -0.66 3.46
C LEU A 112 -3.27 0.84 3.13
N TYR A 113 -2.12 1.48 3.30
CA TYR A 113 -1.91 2.88 2.95
C TYR A 113 -1.09 2.96 1.65
N PHE A 114 -1.55 3.79 0.71
CA PHE A 114 -0.81 4.10 -0.50
C PHE A 114 -0.52 5.59 -0.55
N GLU A 115 0.62 5.99 -1.10
CA GLU A 115 1.07 7.38 -1.00
C GLU A 115 0.23 8.33 -1.88
N LYS A 116 -0.41 7.81 -2.91
CA LYS A 116 -1.33 8.53 -3.79
C LYS A 116 -2.29 7.57 -4.46
N ASP A 117 -3.39 8.13 -4.93
CA ASP A 117 -4.35 7.48 -5.81
C ASP A 117 -4.69 8.45 -6.95
N GLN A 118 -4.73 7.95 -8.18
CA GLN A 118 -4.89 8.77 -9.38
C GLN A 118 -5.93 8.15 -10.30
N ALA A 119 -6.99 8.89 -10.65
CA ALA A 119 -7.92 8.50 -11.71
C ALA A 119 -7.32 8.61 -13.12
N VAL A 120 -6.53 9.65 -13.41
CA VAL A 120 -6.10 9.99 -14.77
C VAL A 120 -4.57 10.05 -14.88
N LEU A 121 -4.01 9.29 -15.83
CA LEU A 121 -2.58 9.31 -16.17
C LEU A 121 -2.07 10.74 -16.42
N GLY A 122 -0.97 11.13 -15.76
CA GLY A 122 -0.30 12.41 -16.00
C GLY A 122 -1.00 13.63 -15.39
N SER A 123 -2.11 13.48 -14.66
CA SER A 123 -2.83 14.59 -14.03
C SER A 123 -3.36 14.24 -12.64
N GLY A 124 -3.57 15.26 -11.81
CA GLY A 124 -4.29 15.11 -10.53
C GLY A 124 -5.81 15.17 -10.68
N LEU A 125 -6.35 15.24 -11.89
CA LEU A 125 -7.81 15.26 -12.10
C LEU A 125 -8.39 13.92 -11.69
N GLY A 126 -9.23 13.94 -10.65
CA GLY A 126 -9.81 12.75 -10.04
C GLY A 126 -8.82 11.91 -9.23
N GLY A 127 -7.66 12.45 -8.83
CA GLY A 127 -6.73 11.79 -7.91
C GLY A 127 -6.58 12.55 -6.60
N HIS A 128 -5.98 11.91 -5.60
CA HIS A 128 -5.60 12.53 -4.33
C HIS A 128 -4.25 12.00 -3.82
N ARG A 129 -3.60 12.87 -3.04
CA ARG A 129 -2.49 12.48 -2.17
C ARG A 129 -3.06 11.61 -1.04
N ASN A 130 -2.31 10.60 -0.66
CA ASN A 130 -2.70 9.56 0.28
C ASN A 130 -3.85 8.71 -0.25
N ASP A 131 -3.84 7.45 0.12
CA ASP A 131 -4.97 6.56 -0.05
C ASP A 131 -5.01 5.52 1.06
N TRP A 132 -6.21 5.09 1.40
CA TRP A 132 -6.48 4.07 2.42
C TRP A 132 -7.56 3.16 1.90
N GLU A 133 -7.19 1.92 1.60
CA GLU A 133 -8.11 0.88 1.21
C GLU A 133 -8.20 -0.20 2.30
N HIS A 134 -9.33 -0.88 2.39
CA HIS A 134 -9.66 -1.82 3.45
C HIS A 134 -10.22 -3.14 2.91
N VAL A 135 -9.91 -4.22 3.63
CA VAL A 135 -10.55 -5.52 3.48
C VAL A 135 -11.14 -5.90 4.83
N VAL A 136 -12.39 -6.34 4.88
CA VAL A 136 -13.00 -6.90 6.09
C VAL A 136 -13.25 -8.39 5.91
N VAL A 137 -12.64 -9.21 6.75
CA VAL A 137 -12.87 -10.66 6.79
C VAL A 137 -13.85 -10.98 7.91
N TRP A 138 -14.96 -11.63 7.57
CA TRP A 138 -16.03 -12.00 8.50
C TRP A 138 -15.92 -13.48 8.83
N VAL A 139 -15.60 -13.76 10.09
CA VAL A 139 -15.28 -15.09 10.60
C VAL A 139 -16.39 -15.57 11.52
N GLN A 140 -16.80 -16.82 11.32
CA GLN A 140 -17.69 -17.56 12.21
C GLN A 140 -17.12 -18.96 12.41
N ASN A 141 -17.11 -19.45 13.66
CA ASN A 141 -16.62 -20.80 14.00
C ASN A 141 -15.20 -21.09 13.46
N ASN A 142 -14.30 -20.11 13.54
CA ASN A 142 -12.92 -20.18 13.02
C ASN A 142 -12.81 -20.42 11.50
N GLU A 143 -13.83 -20.04 10.72
CA GLU A 143 -13.79 -20.04 9.27
C GLU A 143 -14.28 -18.70 8.72
N ALA A 144 -13.53 -18.14 7.77
CA ALA A 144 -13.92 -16.93 7.06
C ALA A 144 -15.08 -17.22 6.09
N GLN A 145 -16.25 -16.67 6.37
CA GLN A 145 -17.48 -16.89 5.60
C GLN A 145 -17.72 -15.81 4.54
N TYR A 146 -17.26 -14.59 4.80
CA TYR A 146 -17.38 -13.48 3.86
C TYR A 146 -16.11 -12.63 3.85
N VAL A 147 -15.87 -11.99 2.72
CA VAL A 147 -14.83 -10.97 2.55
C VAL A 147 -15.47 -9.76 1.93
N SER A 148 -15.21 -8.59 2.50
CA SER A 148 -15.67 -7.32 1.96
C SER A 148 -14.47 -6.48 1.53
N THR A 149 -14.45 -5.95 0.32
CA THR A 149 -13.36 -5.10 -0.19
C THR A 149 -13.85 -3.68 -0.37
N SER A 150 -13.03 -2.69 0.00
CA SER A 150 -13.34 -1.28 -0.24
C SER A 150 -13.33 -0.97 -1.74
N ALA A 151 -14.27 -0.13 -2.15
CA ALA A 151 -14.32 0.44 -3.49
C ALA A 151 -15.00 1.82 -3.43
N HIS A 152 -14.23 2.87 -3.68
CA HIS A 152 -14.69 4.26 -3.82
C HIS A 152 -15.56 4.72 -2.64
N GLY A 153 -15.11 4.45 -1.41
CA GLY A 153 -15.80 4.81 -0.18
C GLY A 153 -16.97 3.91 0.23
N ASN A 154 -17.24 2.83 -0.51
CA ASN A 154 -18.17 1.76 -0.16
C ASN A 154 -17.45 0.42 0.00
N PHE A 155 -18.20 -0.65 0.25
CA PHE A 155 -17.69 -2.01 0.27
C PHE A 155 -18.49 -2.91 -0.67
N ASN A 156 -17.79 -3.74 -1.43
CA ASN A 156 -18.36 -4.90 -2.10
C ASN A 156 -18.24 -6.10 -1.18
N ILE A 157 -19.30 -6.90 -1.07
CA ILE A 157 -19.37 -8.03 -0.13
C ILE A 157 -19.44 -9.33 -0.93
N TYR A 158 -18.57 -10.27 -0.59
CA TYR A 158 -18.42 -11.54 -1.30
C TYR A 158 -18.59 -12.71 -0.34
N GLY A 159 -19.34 -13.71 -0.77
CA GLY A 159 -19.38 -15.01 -0.10
C GLY A 159 -18.05 -15.74 -0.25
N ARG A 160 -17.74 -16.64 0.69
CA ARG A 160 -16.54 -17.50 0.66
C ARG A 160 -16.32 -18.21 -0.68
N ASP A 161 -17.38 -18.59 -1.37
CA ASP A 161 -17.40 -19.27 -2.68
C ASP A 161 -16.97 -18.39 -3.85
N GLN A 162 -16.97 -17.06 -3.66
CA GLN A 162 -16.52 -16.07 -4.64
C GLN A 162 -15.06 -15.67 -4.43
N ILE A 163 -14.41 -16.19 -3.38
CA ILE A 163 -13.05 -15.84 -2.99
C ILE A 163 -12.11 -17.00 -3.28
N ARG A 164 -10.94 -16.69 -3.85
CA ARG A 164 -9.80 -17.61 -3.95
C ARG A 164 -8.97 -17.50 -2.67
N TRP A 165 -8.41 -18.61 -2.21
CA TRP A 165 -7.74 -18.68 -0.90
C TRP A 165 -6.32 -19.23 -1.02
N ASP A 166 -5.41 -18.71 -0.20
CA ASP A 166 -4.17 -19.37 0.20
C ASP A 166 -4.31 -19.79 1.67
N GLY A 167 -4.62 -21.07 1.93
CA GLY A 167 -5.00 -21.51 3.26
C GLY A 167 -6.22 -20.74 3.80
N THR A 168 -6.02 -19.96 4.87
CA THR A 168 -7.02 -19.08 5.49
C THR A 168 -7.00 -17.64 4.96
N HIS A 169 -6.06 -17.32 4.07
CA HIS A 169 -5.82 -15.98 3.55
C HIS A 169 -6.64 -15.75 2.27
N PRO A 170 -7.62 -14.82 2.28
CA PRO A 170 -8.34 -14.47 1.06
C PRO A 170 -7.42 -13.73 0.10
N LYS A 171 -7.43 -14.11 -1.19
CA LYS A 171 -6.64 -13.47 -2.23
C LYS A 171 -7.33 -12.22 -2.74
N VAL A 172 -6.69 -11.07 -2.55
CA VAL A 172 -7.23 -9.73 -2.86
C VAL A 172 -6.24 -8.95 -3.71
N VAL A 173 -6.73 -8.23 -4.71
CA VAL A 173 -5.91 -7.47 -5.65
C VAL A 173 -6.25 -5.99 -5.54
N TYR A 174 -5.24 -5.15 -5.37
CA TYR A 174 -5.35 -3.71 -5.55
C TYR A 174 -5.14 -3.37 -7.02
N HIS A 175 -6.10 -2.68 -7.62
CA HIS A 175 -6.08 -2.40 -9.06
C HIS A 175 -6.76 -1.09 -9.39
N LYS A 176 -6.55 -0.65 -10.62
CA LYS A 176 -7.29 0.44 -11.23
C LYS A 176 -8.71 0.02 -11.64
N ASP A 177 -9.75 0.70 -11.14
CA ASP A 177 -11.14 0.41 -11.55
C ASP A 177 -11.54 1.19 -12.82
N GLY A 178 -11.08 0.71 -13.97
CA GLY A 178 -11.41 1.30 -15.27
C GLY A 178 -11.01 2.76 -15.38
N LEU A 179 -11.99 3.66 -15.54
CA LEU A 179 -11.77 5.12 -15.59
C LEU A 179 -11.82 5.80 -14.20
N SER A 180 -12.15 5.05 -13.15
CA SER A 180 -12.23 5.52 -11.77
C SER A 180 -10.85 5.49 -11.09
N THR A 181 -10.81 5.69 -9.78
CA THR A 181 -9.61 5.51 -8.97
C THR A 181 -9.30 4.03 -8.68
N HIS A 182 -8.34 3.74 -7.80
CA HIS A 182 -8.05 2.36 -7.42
C HIS A 182 -9.07 1.83 -6.41
N CYS A 183 -9.15 0.50 -6.32
CA CYS A 183 -9.90 -0.20 -5.28
C CYS A 183 -9.38 -1.63 -5.09
N PHE A 184 -9.92 -2.32 -4.09
CA PHE A 184 -9.69 -3.75 -3.92
C PHE A 184 -10.78 -4.60 -4.59
N ARG A 185 -10.35 -5.72 -5.19
CA ARG A 185 -11.23 -6.79 -5.69
C ARG A 185 -10.75 -8.17 -5.24
N PRO A 186 -11.63 -9.19 -5.22
CA PRO A 186 -11.20 -10.57 -5.17
C PRO A 186 -10.29 -10.94 -6.36
N ALA A 187 -9.30 -11.78 -6.11
CA ALA A 187 -8.50 -12.37 -7.17
C ALA A 187 -9.32 -13.32 -8.06
N ASN A 188 -8.98 -13.38 -9.33
CA ASN A 188 -9.55 -14.27 -10.34
C ASN A 188 -8.45 -15.17 -10.95
N SER A 189 -8.77 -15.89 -12.04
CA SER A 189 -7.82 -16.81 -12.67
C SER A 189 -6.66 -16.15 -13.41
N ASN A 190 -6.76 -14.86 -13.71
CA ASN A 190 -5.73 -14.10 -14.43
C ASN A 190 -4.65 -13.54 -13.49
N ASP A 191 -4.89 -13.54 -12.18
CA ASP A 191 -3.95 -13.06 -11.17
C ASP A 191 -2.99 -14.17 -10.68
N GLU A 192 -2.72 -15.16 -11.54
CA GLU A 192 -1.81 -16.27 -11.26
C GLU A 192 -0.81 -16.46 -12.42
N PRO A 193 0.48 -16.14 -12.23
CA PRO A 193 1.06 -15.58 -11.00
C PRO A 193 0.62 -14.12 -10.77
N PRO A 194 0.75 -13.61 -9.52
CA PRO A 194 0.59 -12.19 -9.20
C PRO A 194 1.42 -11.26 -10.10
N GLU A 195 0.94 -10.04 -10.33
CA GLU A 195 1.56 -9.02 -11.20
C GLU A 195 2.70 -8.25 -10.53
N ASN A 196 2.76 -8.23 -9.20
CA ASN A 196 3.81 -7.52 -8.47
C ASN A 196 5.24 -7.99 -8.82
N HIS A 197 6.25 -7.20 -8.43
CA HIS A 197 7.67 -7.40 -8.73
C HIS A 197 8.22 -8.81 -8.41
N TYR A 198 7.62 -9.51 -7.45
CA TYR A 198 8.06 -10.83 -7.03
C TYR A 198 7.26 -11.99 -7.64
N HIS A 199 6.20 -11.69 -8.40
CA HIS A 199 5.29 -12.68 -8.97
C HIS A 199 4.77 -13.68 -7.91
N ALA A 200 4.53 -13.18 -6.71
CA ALA A 200 4.15 -13.96 -5.54
C ALA A 200 3.13 -13.20 -4.70
N TRP A 201 2.26 -13.94 -4.00
CA TRP A 201 1.28 -13.36 -3.08
C TRP A 201 2.00 -12.71 -1.90
N GLN A 202 1.62 -11.47 -1.58
CA GLN A 202 2.30 -10.63 -0.60
C GLN A 202 1.57 -10.60 0.73
N PHE A 203 2.34 -10.59 1.81
CA PHE A 203 1.86 -10.53 3.19
C PHE A 203 2.62 -9.41 3.91
N PRO A 204 2.16 -8.15 3.82
CA PRO A 204 2.82 -7.03 4.49
C PRO A 204 2.95 -7.27 6.00
N ASP A 205 4.03 -6.78 6.61
CA ASP A 205 4.21 -6.87 8.07
C ASP A 205 3.02 -6.24 8.79
N LEU A 206 2.26 -7.08 9.52
CA LEU A 206 0.94 -6.71 10.03
C LEU A 206 1.02 -6.11 11.43
N VAL A 207 0.53 -4.88 11.58
CA VAL A 207 0.42 -4.16 12.85
C VAL A 207 -1.04 -4.18 13.32
N GLY A 208 -1.31 -4.93 14.39
CA GLY A 208 -2.64 -4.99 15.01
C GLY A 208 -2.96 -3.74 15.82
N TRP A 209 -4.25 -3.46 16.04
CA TRP A 209 -4.70 -2.28 16.77
C TRP A 209 -4.11 -2.17 18.19
N ASN A 210 -3.80 -3.32 18.79
CA ASN A 210 -3.20 -3.42 20.11
C ASN A 210 -1.67 -3.53 20.08
N GLY A 211 -1.06 -3.69 18.91
CA GLY A 211 0.36 -3.95 18.77
C GLY A 211 1.21 -2.77 18.30
N TYR A 212 0.62 -1.59 18.12
CA TYR A 212 1.39 -0.37 17.85
C TYR A 212 2.37 -0.06 19.00
N PRO A 213 3.60 0.38 18.69
CA PRO A 213 4.46 1.02 19.69
C PRO A 213 3.77 2.21 20.37
N ALA A 214 4.17 2.49 21.61
CA ALA A 214 3.52 3.50 22.45
C ALA A 214 3.38 4.85 21.75
N GLY A 215 2.17 5.41 21.74
CA GLY A 215 1.85 6.72 21.15
C GLY A 215 1.71 6.75 19.63
N LEU A 216 2.17 5.73 18.90
CA LEU A 216 2.10 5.73 17.43
C LEU A 216 0.67 5.56 16.91
N ARG A 217 -0.12 4.70 17.56
CA ARG A 217 -1.53 4.51 17.22
C ARG A 217 -2.32 5.81 17.31
N ASP A 218 -2.15 6.53 18.42
CA ASP A 218 -2.88 7.77 18.68
C ASP A 218 -2.46 8.85 17.68
N LYS A 219 -1.15 8.94 17.39
CA LYS A 219 -0.61 9.86 16.39
C LYS A 219 -1.15 9.58 14.99
N LEU A 220 -1.14 8.32 14.54
CA LEU A 220 -1.69 7.91 13.26
C LEU A 220 -3.20 8.19 13.17
N SER A 221 -3.94 7.85 14.24
CA SER A 221 -5.39 8.02 14.29
C SER A 221 -5.83 9.49 14.27
N ALA A 222 -5.00 10.38 14.81
CA ALA A 222 -5.24 11.83 14.83
C ALA A 222 -4.85 12.53 13.54
N TYR A 223 -4.05 11.91 12.67
CA TYR A 223 -3.58 12.54 11.44
C TYR A 223 -4.70 12.70 10.41
N ASP A 224 -4.67 13.83 9.71
CA ASP A 224 -5.58 14.13 8.61
C ASP A 224 -4.92 13.76 7.28
N PHE A 225 -5.39 12.68 6.67
CA PHE A 225 -4.93 12.21 5.36
C PHE A 225 -5.65 12.92 4.19
N GLY A 226 -6.44 13.96 4.46
CA GLY A 226 -7.19 14.70 3.46
C GLY A 226 -8.36 13.88 2.93
N SER A 227 -8.31 13.47 1.67
CA SER A 227 -9.37 12.69 1.04
C SER A 227 -9.37 11.22 1.46
N ALA A 228 -8.22 10.70 1.87
CA ALA A 228 -8.10 9.31 2.31
C ALA A 228 -8.55 9.15 3.77
N VAL A 229 -9.21 8.02 4.06
CA VAL A 229 -9.85 7.79 5.37
C VAL A 229 -9.23 6.56 6.04
N PHE A 230 -8.50 6.78 7.13
CA PHE A 230 -8.02 5.66 7.95
C PHE A 230 -9.21 4.99 8.67
N GLY A 231 -9.69 3.86 8.14
CA GLY A 231 -10.91 3.18 8.58
C GLY A 231 -10.83 2.58 9.98
N LEU A 232 -9.64 2.23 10.46
CA LEU A 232 -9.46 1.51 11.73
C LEU A 232 -9.58 2.41 12.97
N LYS A 233 -9.54 3.74 12.82
CA LYS A 233 -9.65 4.67 13.97
C LYS A 233 -11.05 4.65 14.58
N ASP A 234 -11.14 4.97 15.87
CA ASP A 234 -12.39 4.89 16.65
C ASP A 234 -13.57 5.62 15.99
N GLY A 235 -13.34 6.80 15.42
CA GLY A 235 -14.39 7.58 14.76
C GLY A 235 -14.92 6.98 13.44
N ASN A 236 -14.24 5.99 12.88
CA ASN A 236 -14.53 5.42 11.56
C ASN A 236 -14.85 3.92 11.60
N PHE A 237 -14.30 3.19 12.57
CA PHE A 237 -14.25 1.74 12.55
C PHE A 237 -15.65 1.09 12.51
N ASN A 238 -16.53 1.47 13.44
CA ASN A 238 -17.88 0.92 13.48
C ASN A 238 -18.68 1.28 12.21
N TYR A 239 -18.50 2.49 11.68
CA TYR A 239 -19.16 2.92 10.44
C TYR A 239 -18.70 2.09 9.23
N HIS A 240 -17.40 1.83 9.10
CA HIS A 240 -16.89 0.96 8.04
C HIS A 240 -17.38 -0.48 8.20
N LEU A 241 -17.42 -1.01 9.43
CA LEU A 241 -17.99 -2.32 9.69
C LEU A 241 -19.47 -2.40 9.30
N GLU A 242 -20.26 -1.36 9.56
CA GLU A 242 -21.67 -1.30 9.15
C GLU A 242 -21.81 -1.38 7.62
N LYS A 243 -21.00 -0.62 6.86
CA LYS A 243 -21.03 -0.66 5.40
C LYS A 243 -20.54 -1.98 4.81
N ALA A 244 -19.56 -2.59 5.46
CA ALA A 244 -18.94 -3.83 5.00
C ALA A 244 -19.72 -5.10 5.40
N LYS A 245 -20.73 -4.98 6.28
CA LYS A 245 -21.38 -6.12 6.92
C LYS A 245 -22.25 -6.94 5.96
N PRO A 246 -22.05 -8.26 5.85
CA PRO A 246 -22.97 -9.16 5.15
C PRO A 246 -24.39 -9.08 5.71
N ALA A 247 -25.38 -9.09 4.81
CA ALA A 247 -26.77 -9.11 5.21
C ALA A 247 -27.11 -10.39 5.98
N GLY A 248 -27.90 -10.27 7.05
CA GLY A 248 -28.45 -11.42 7.78
C GLY A 248 -27.54 -12.02 8.87
N ILE A 249 -26.30 -11.57 9.04
CA ILE A 249 -25.47 -12.00 10.18
C ILE A 249 -25.83 -11.19 11.45
N PRO A 250 -25.85 -11.82 12.64
CA PRO A 250 -26.22 -11.17 13.90
C PRO A 250 -25.12 -10.27 14.48
N PHE A 251 -24.05 -9.94 13.73
CA PHE A 251 -23.01 -9.02 14.18
C PHE A 251 -23.54 -7.60 14.40
N ASP A 252 -23.14 -6.94 15.48
CA ASP A 252 -23.46 -5.56 15.78
C ASP A 252 -22.19 -4.68 15.72
N PRO A 253 -22.06 -3.80 14.72
CA PRO A 253 -20.95 -2.84 14.64
C PRO A 253 -20.85 -1.92 15.86
N ASN A 254 -21.96 -1.65 16.56
CA ASN A 254 -22.05 -0.67 17.64
C ASN A 254 -22.24 -1.29 19.03
N ALA A 255 -22.08 -2.62 19.16
CA ALA A 255 -22.06 -3.31 20.45
C ALA A 255 -20.97 -2.80 21.40
#